data_AF-A0A352FPN1-F1
#
_entry.id   AF-A0A352FPN1-F1
#
_cell.length_a   1.000
_cell.length_b   1.000
_cell.length_c   1.000
_cell.angle_alpha   90.00
_cell.angle_beta   90.00
_cell.angle_gamma   90.00
#
_symmetry.space_group_name_H-M   'P 1'
#
loop_
_entity.id
_entity.type
_entity.pdbx_description
1 polymer ?
#
loop_
_entity_poly.entity_id
_entity_poly.type
_entity_poly.pdbx_seq_one_letter_code
_entity_poly.pdbx_strand_id
1 'polypeptide(L)' 'MLKIEKLEHDRKFKDGSLVFHLYRAKIPGGWLVLMRNHKYHEEYSETWAYGYGGATFVPDPNHEWDGSSID' A
#
# COMPACT_ATOMS: atom_id res chain seq x y z
N MET A 1 -11.76 -10.91 10.00
CA MET A 1 -11.89 -9.90 8.90
C MET A 1 -10.54 -9.24 8.65
N LEU A 2 -10.04 -9.19 7.40
CA LEU A 2 -8.68 -8.67 7.10
C LEU A 2 -8.54 -7.19 7.48
N LYS A 3 -7.67 -6.88 8.45
CA LYS A 3 -7.36 -5.50 8.85
C LYS A 3 -6.26 -4.94 7.96
N ILE A 4 -6.57 -3.88 7.23
CA ILE A 4 -5.63 -3.18 6.34
C ILE A 4 -5.12 -1.92 7.06
N GLU A 5 -3.81 -1.81 7.19
CA GLU A 5 -3.14 -0.64 7.74
C GLU A 5 -2.54 0.21 6.62
N LYS A 6 -2.85 1.51 6.58
CA LYS A 6 -2.15 2.47 5.72
C LYS A 6 -0.81 2.78 6.36
N LEU A 7 0.28 2.59 5.62
CA LEU A 7 1.65 2.70 6.13
C LEU A 7 2.21 4.13 6.10
N GLU A 8 1.68 5.05 5.29
CA GLU A 8 2.21 6.42 5.19
C GLU A 8 1.20 7.52 5.55
N HIS A 9 1.65 8.35 6.49
CA HIS A 9 1.29 9.75 6.69
C HIS A 9 1.64 10.52 5.42
N ASP A 10 0.79 11.45 5.00
CA ASP A 10 0.91 12.19 3.74
C ASP A 10 2.27 12.91 3.63
N ARG A 11 3.29 12.24 3.09
CA ARG A 11 4.49 12.91 2.58
C ARG A 11 4.08 13.59 1.29
N LYS A 12 3.66 14.85 1.43
CA LYS A 12 3.62 15.78 0.30
C LYS A 12 5.06 15.93 -0.20
N PHE A 13 5.41 15.21 -1.26
CA PHE A 13 6.62 15.54 -2.00
C PHE A 13 6.46 16.97 -2.52
N LYS A 14 7.47 17.81 -2.27
CA LYS A 14 7.42 19.26 -2.53
C LYS A 14 7.27 19.61 -4.02
N ASP A 15 7.41 18.63 -4.90
CA ASP A 15 7.56 18.77 -6.34
C ASP A 15 6.34 18.30 -7.15
N GLY A 16 5.24 17.92 -6.48
CA GLY A 16 4.05 17.41 -7.17
C GLY A 16 4.23 15.99 -7.73
N SER A 17 5.27 15.27 -7.31
CA SER A 17 5.47 13.87 -7.68
C SER A 17 4.38 12.96 -7.11
N LEU A 18 4.18 11.85 -7.81
CA LEU A 18 3.15 10.85 -7.53
C LEU A 18 3.21 10.34 -6.08
N VAL A 19 2.14 10.55 -5.31
CA VAL A 19 1.98 9.96 -3.98
C VAL A 19 1.51 8.52 -4.13
N PHE A 20 2.35 7.57 -3.71
CA PHE A 20 1.95 6.18 -3.59
C PHE A 20 1.33 5.94 -2.22
N HIS A 21 0.12 5.40 -2.22
CA HIS A 21 -0.51 4.89 -1.00
C HIS A 21 -0.03 3.46 -0.79
N LEU A 22 0.68 3.23 0.32
CA LEU A 22 1.05 1.90 0.75
C LEU A 22 0.08 1.40 1.81
N TYR A 23 -0.40 0.18 1.60
CA TYR A 23 -1.25 -0.57 2.50
C TYR A 23 -0.57 -1.88 2.84
N ARG A 24 -0.77 -2.37 4.06
CA ARG A 24 -0.37 -3.73 4.44
C ARG A 24 -1.44 -4.43 5.23
N ALA A 25 -1.44 -5.75 5.18
CA ALA A 25 -2.18 -6.60 6.10
C ALA A 25 -1.26 -7.69 6.64
N LYS A 26 -1.34 -7.94 7.95
CA LYS A 26 -0.67 -9.09 8.58
C LYS A 26 -1.38 -10.36 8.08
N ILE A 27 -0.62 -11.34 7.59
CA ILE A 27 -1.13 -12.64 7.09
C ILE A 27 -0.21 -13.77 7.57
N PRO A 28 -0.61 -15.05 7.46
CA PRO A 28 0.27 -16.17 7.78
C PRO A 28 1.65 -16.06 7.11
N GLY A 29 2.69 -16.04 7.93
CA GLY A 29 4.09 -15.99 7.47
C GLY A 29 4.59 -14.63 6.99
N GLY A 30 3.86 -13.53 7.21
CA GLY A 30 4.38 -12.18 6.94
C GLY A 30 3.33 -11.13 6.62
N TRP A 31 3.61 -10.31 5.61
CA TRP A 31 2.79 -9.18 5.22
C TRP A 31 2.41 -9.24 3.75
N LEU A 32 1.14 -9.01 3.46
CA LEU A 32 0.69 -8.64 2.12
C LEU A 32 0.78 -7.13 2.01
N VAL A 33 1.62 -6.62 1.11
CA VAL A 33 1.80 -5.19 0.87
C VAL A 33 1.17 -4.84 -0.47
N LEU A 34 0.33 -3.80 -0.47
CA LEU A 34 -0.29 -3.25 -1.67
C LEU A 34 0.12 -1.80 -1.85
N MET A 35 0.53 -1.46 -3.06
CA MET A 35 0.83 -0.10 -3.49
C MET A 35 -0.26 0.34 -4.47
N ARG A 36 -0.84 1.52 -4.22
CA ARG A 36 -1.82 2.15 -5.10
C ARG A 36 -1.43 3.59 -5.35
N ASN A 37 -1.35 3.97 -6.61
CA ASN A 37 -1.21 5.37 -6.98
C ASN A 37 -2.55 6.11 -6.89
N HIS A 38 -2.59 7.27 -6.23
CA HIS A 38 -3.67 8.24 -6.41
C HIS A 38 -3.16 9.36 -7.32
N LYS A 39 -3.90 9.65 -8.40
CA LYS A 39 -3.58 10.75 -9.31
C LYS A 39 -3.71 12.06 -8.53
N TYR A 40 -2.59 12.74 -8.25
CA TYR A 40 -2.60 14.14 -7.84
C TYR A 40 -2.60 14.97 -9.12
N HIS A 41 -3.76 15.35 -9.63
CA HIS A 41 -3.92 16.53 -10.49
C HIS A 41 -5.41 16.83 -10.70
N GLU A 42 -5.87 17.98 -10.22
CA GLU A 42 -7.23 18.50 -10.43
C GLU A 42 -7.47 18.98 -11.88
N GLU A 43 -6.42 19.09 -12.69
CA GLU A 43 -6.45 19.83 -13.96
C GLU A 43 -6.32 18.98 -15.24
N TYR A 44 -5.95 17.70 -15.14
CA TYR A 44 -5.81 16.83 -16.32
C TYR A 44 -6.89 15.75 -16.34
N SER A 45 -7.92 16.04 -17.14
CA SER A 45 -9.03 15.14 -17.47
C SER A 45 -8.51 13.77 -17.93
N GLU A 46 -8.90 12.75 -17.17
CA GLU A 46 -9.34 11.40 -17.58
C GLU A 46 -8.73 10.73 -18.82
N THR A 47 -7.48 11.00 -19.14
CA THR A 47 -6.78 10.30 -20.21
C THR A 47 -5.72 9.39 -19.58
N TRP A 48 -6.14 8.14 -19.35
CA TRP A 48 -5.27 6.97 -19.20
C TRP A 48 -4.24 7.01 -18.05
N ALA A 49 -4.65 7.44 -16.85
CA ALA A 49 -3.90 7.07 -15.65
C ALA A 49 -4.10 5.57 -15.42
N TYR A 50 -3.37 4.73 -16.16
CA TYR A 50 -3.08 3.35 -15.78
C TYR A 50 -2.51 3.44 -14.37
N GLY A 51 -3.33 3.13 -13.37
CA GLY A 51 -2.92 3.18 -11.98
C GLY A 51 -1.78 2.20 -11.81
N TYR A 52 -0.54 2.69 -11.77
CA TYR A 52 0.62 1.90 -11.40
C TYR A 52 0.43 1.48 -9.95
N GLY A 53 -0.03 0.25 -9.79
CA GLY A 53 -0.21 -0.41 -8.51
C GLY A 53 0.45 -1.77 -8.56
N GLY A 54 0.84 -2.27 -7.40
CA GLY A 54 1.52 -3.55 -7.27
C GLY A 54 1.18 -4.19 -5.94
N ALA A 55 1.24 -5.52 -5.92
CA ALA A 55 1.17 -6.28 -4.68
C ALA A 55 2.44 -7.10 -4.55
N THR A 56 2.95 -7.23 -3.33
CA THR A 56 4.07 -8.10 -3.01
C THR A 56 3.87 -8.76 -1.66
N PHE A 57 4.43 -9.96 -1.51
CA PHE A 57 4.53 -10.66 -0.25
C PHE A 57 5.87 -10.36 0.39
N VAL A 58 5.84 -9.89 1.64
CA VAL A 58 7.04 -9.69 2.46
C VAL A 58 7.06 -10.81 3.50
N PRO A 59 7.99 -11.77 3.42
CA PRO A 59 8.06 -12.85 4.39
C PRO A 59 8.44 -12.30 5.76
N ASP A 60 8.04 -13.02 6.80
CA ASP A 60 8.48 -12.81 8.17
C ASP A 60 9.66 -13.75 8.49
N PRO A 61 10.92 -13.32 8.27
CA PRO A 61 12.08 -14.20 8.43
C PRO A 61 12.33 -14.61 9.89
N ASN A 62 11.81 -13.84 10.84
CA ASN A 62 11.99 -14.07 12.26
C ASN A 62 10.87 -14.95 12.84
N HIS A 63 9.86 -15.32 12.03
CA HIS A 63 8.69 -16.09 12.47
C HIS A 63 7.99 -15.47 13.68
N GLU A 64 7.93 -14.14 13.74
CA GLU A 64 7.24 -13.35 14.77
C GLU A 64 5.71 -13.31 14.57
N TRP A 65 5.21 -13.82 13.44
CA TRP A 65 3.79 -13.93 13.18
C TRP A 65 3.13 -14.94 14.14
N ASP A 66 2.25 -14.40 14.97
CA ASP A 66 1.59 -15.05 16.11
C ASP A 66 0.19 -15.59 15.80
N GLY A 67 -0.24 -15.58 14.53
CA GLY A 67 -1.60 -15.99 14.17
C GLY A 67 -2.66 -14.88 14.21
N SER A 68 -2.33 -13.64 14.59
CA SER A 68 -3.30 -12.56 14.89
C SER A 68 -4.07 -11.99 13.68
N SER A 69 -4.17 -12.72 12.56
CA SER A 69 -4.89 -12.33 11.34
C SER A 69 -6.03 -13.29 10.97
N ILE A 70 -6.26 -14.35 11.74
CA ILE A 70 -7.20 -15.43 11.43
C ILE A 70 -8.57 -15.28 12.14
N ASP A 71 -8.77 -14.24 12.96
CA ASP A 71 -10.07 -13.93 13.60
C ASP A 71 -10.98 -13.01 12.74
#